data_AF-A0A226BXN7-F1
#
_entry.id   AF-A0A226BXN7-F1
#
_cell.length_a   1.000
_cell.length_b   1.000
_cell.length_c   1.000
_cell.angle_alpha   90.00
_cell.angle_beta   90.00
_cell.angle_gamma   90.00
#
_symmetry.space_group_name_H-M   'P 1'
#
loop_
_entity.id
_entity.type
_entity.pdbx_description
1 polymer ?
#
loop_
_entity_poly.entity_id
_entity_poly.type
_entity_poly.pdbx_seq_one_letter_code
_entity_poly.pdbx_strand_id
1 'polypeptide(L)' 'MVWVRSQDKRSLMNVQEFRVEGKRILGIAGYGSISEWVIVLGIYKTPKQSREVLDVIQIKIADKKQKIINMPEYK' A
#
# COMPACT_ATOMS: atom_id res chain seq x y z
N MET A 1 -3.60 -10.95 -0.17
CA MET A 1 -2.40 -10.85 -1.03
C MET A 1 -2.75 -10.06 -2.27
N VAL A 2 -2.12 -8.90 -2.47
CA VAL A 2 -2.47 -7.96 -3.54
C VAL A 2 -1.18 -7.40 -4.13
N TRP A 3 -1.07 -7.35 -5.45
CA TRP A 3 0.07 -6.69 -6.09
C TRP A 3 -0.12 -5.19 -6.07
N VAL A 4 0.91 -4.48 -5.61
CA VAL A 4 0.87 -3.02 -5.43
C VAL A 4 2.09 -2.38 -6.05
N ARG A 5 1.86 -1.39 -6.91
CA ARG A 5 2.92 -0.54 -7.44
C ARG A 5 3.09 0.67 -6.54
N SER A 6 4.33 0.95 -6.11
CA SER A 6 4.66 2.10 -5.29
C SER A 6 4.35 3.42 -6.01
N GLN A 7 4.13 4.47 -5.22
CA GLN A 7 3.80 5.81 -5.73
C GLN A 7 4.89 6.40 -6.62
N ASP A 8 6.17 6.12 -6.31
CA ASP A 8 7.32 6.51 -7.14
C ASP A 8 7.51 5.63 -8.38
N LYS A 9 6.69 4.59 -8.53
CA LYS A 9 6.69 3.62 -9.64
C LYS A 9 7.96 2.77 -9.75
N ARG A 10 8.82 2.80 -8.73
CA ARG A 10 10.10 2.05 -8.73
C ARG A 10 9.94 0.61 -8.24
N SER A 11 8.85 0.30 -7.54
CA SER A 11 8.64 -1.00 -6.91
C SER A 11 7.26 -1.57 -7.24
N LEU A 12 7.20 -2.89 -7.40
CA LEU A 12 5.97 -3.68 -7.48
C LEU A 12 6.09 -4.84 -6.48
N MET A 13 5.18 -4.90 -5.51
CA MET A 13 5.27 -5.86 -4.40
C MET A 13 3.95 -6.61 -4.18
N ASN A 14 4.04 -7.89 -3.79
CA ASN A 14 2.90 -8.65 -3.31
C ASN A 14 2.69 -8.36 -1.82
N VAL A 15 1.69 -7.53 -1.51
CA VAL A 15 1.41 -7.03 -0.17
C VAL A 15 0.43 -7.97 0.55
N GLN A 16 0.76 -8.33 1.78
CA GLN A 16 -0.09 -9.12 2.69
C GLN A 16 -0.84 -8.21 3.66
N GLU A 17 -0.17 -7.21 4.23
CA GLU A 17 -0.74 -6.20 5.12
C GLU A 17 -0.38 -4.79 4.64
N PHE A 18 -1.34 -3.87 4.78
CA PHE A 18 -1.12 -2.43 4.63
C PHE A 18 -1.16 -1.79 6.01
N ARG A 19 -0.18 -0.92 6.31
CA ARG A 19 -0.12 -0.17 7.57
C ARG A 19 -0.01 1.32 7.29
N VAL A 20 -0.71 2.13 8.08
CA VAL A 20 -0.57 3.60 8.03
C VAL A 20 0.32 4.04 9.18
N GLU A 21 1.39 4.76 8.85
CA GLU A 21 2.29 5.39 9.81
C GLU A 21 2.37 6.89 9.54
N GLY A 22 1.53 7.65 10.24
CA GLY A 22 1.38 9.09 10.03
C GLY A 22 1.01 9.40 8.58
N LYS A 23 1.96 9.97 7.82
CA LYS A 23 1.79 10.37 6.42
C LYS A 23 2.11 9.26 5.42
N ARG A 24 2.53 8.07 5.87
CA ARG A 24 3.02 6.98 5.02
C ARG A 24 2.02 5.83 4.98
N ILE A 25 1.93 5.18 3.83
CA ILE A 25 1.37 3.84 3.71
C ILE A 25 2.52 2.87 3.49
N LEU A 26 2.58 1.86 4.35
CA LEU A 26 3.53 0.78 4.28
C LEU A 26 2.84 -0.46 3.73
N GLY A 27 3.58 -1.21 2.92
CA GLY A 27 3.25 -2.58 2.55
C GLY A 27 4.14 -3.52 3.33
N ILE A 28 3.55 -4.59 3.84
CA ILE A 28 4.28 -5.65 4.51
C ILE A 28 4.10 -6.92 3.68
N ALA A 29 5.21 -7.57 3.36
CA ALA A 29 5.26 -8.83 2.64
C ALA A 29 6.07 -9.87 3.43
N GLY A 30 5.57 -11.11 3.44
CA GLY A 30 6.23 -12.27 4.01
C GLY A 30 5.76 -12.61 5.43
N TYR A 31 5.38 -13.86 5.62
CA TYR A 31 5.31 -14.51 6.93
C TYR A 31 6.16 -15.78 6.84
N GLY A 32 7.40 -15.68 7.31
CA GLY A 32 8.36 -16.77 7.42
C GLY A 32 9.41 -16.42 8.48
N SER A 33 10.25 -17.38 8.87
CA SER A 33 11.28 -17.27 9.92
C SER A 33 12.36 -16.20 9.69
N ILE A 34 12.31 -15.48 8.57
CA ILE A 34 13.30 -14.50 8.13
C ILE A 34 12.56 -13.21 7.81
N SER A 35 12.50 -12.32 8.82
CA SER A 35 12.17 -10.87 8.80
C SER A 35 11.02 -10.38 7.90
N GLU A 36 10.07 -9.65 8.50
CA GLU A 36 9.06 -8.89 7.77
C GLU A 36 9.69 -7.91 6.77
N TRP A 37 9.31 -7.99 5.50
CA TRP A 37 9.75 -7.02 4.48
C TRP A 37 8.77 -5.86 4.44
N VAL A 38 9.19 -4.73 5.00
CA VAL A 38 8.41 -3.51 5.05
C VAL A 38 8.89 -2.54 3.97
N ILE A 39 7.98 -2.09 3.11
CA ILE A 39 8.26 -1.06 2.10
C ILE A 39 7.33 0.14 2.26
N VAL A 40 7.84 1.35 2.02
CA VAL A 40 6.99 2.53 1.87
C VAL A 40 6.35 2.49 0.49
N LEU A 41 5.03 2.32 0.45
CA LEU A 41 4.27 2.29 -0.80
C LEU A 41 3.87 3.69 -1.28
N GLY A 42 3.67 4.63 -0.35
CA GLY A 42 3.34 6.01 -0.67
C GLY A 42 3.49 6.95 0.52
N ILE A 43 3.69 8.24 0.23
CA ILE A 43 3.83 9.32 1.20
C ILE A 43 2.86 10.45 0.80
N TYR A 44 2.11 10.95 1.79
CA TYR A 44 1.03 11.93 1.59
C TYR A 44 1.29 13.21 2.38
N LYS A 45 0.58 14.29 2.06
CA LYS A 45 0.81 15.59 2.72
C LYS A 45 0.34 15.57 4.16
N THR A 46 -0.77 14.89 4.43
CA THR A 46 -1.40 14.82 5.75
C THR A 46 -1.67 13.38 6.18
N PRO A 47 -1.73 13.10 7.49
CA PRO A 47 -2.18 11.79 7.99
C PRO A 47 -3.65 11.48 7.66
N LYS A 48 -4.46 12.48 7.27
CA LYS A 48 -5.82 12.26 6.80
C LYS A 48 -5.81 11.61 5.41
N GLN A 49 -4.98 12.12 4.51
CA GLN A 49 -4.84 11.59 3.16
C GLN A 49 -4.33 10.14 3.14
N SER A 50 -3.35 9.79 3.99
CA SER A 50 -2.88 8.40 4.08
C SER A 50 -3.98 7.43 4.52
N ARG A 51 -4.89 7.86 5.40
CA ARG A 51 -6.07 7.07 5.79
C ARG A 51 -7.10 6.96 4.69
N GLU A 52 -7.42 8.07 4.02
CA GLU A 52 -8.35 8.07 2.87
C GLU A 52 -7.87 7.13 1.76
N VAL A 53 -6.56 7.05 1.53
CA VAL A 53 -6.01 6.10 0.55
C VAL A 53 -6.11 4.66 1.01
N LEU A 54 -5.92 4.38 2.31
CA LEU A 54 -6.14 3.04 2.85
C LEU A 54 -7.59 2.60 2.61
N ASP A 55 -8.57 3.49 2.79
CA ASP A 55 -9.98 3.21 2.51
C ASP A 55 -10.21 2.88 1.02
N VAL A 56 -9.58 3.63 0.11
CA VAL A 56 -9.63 3.36 -1.33
C VAL A 56 -9.01 2.00 -1.67
N ILE A 57 -7.88 1.64 -1.03
CA ILE A 57 -7.25 0.33 -1.20
C ILE A 57 -8.22 -0.77 -0.74
N GLN A 58 -8.84 -0.63 0.42
CA GLN A 58 -9.82 -1.59 0.95
C GLN A 58 -10.98 -1.81 -0.03
N ILE A 59 -11.55 -0.74 -0.59
CA ILE A 59 -12.62 -0.82 -1.59
C ILE A 59 -12.15 -1.57 -2.85
N LYS A 60 -10.95 -1.26 -3.35
CA LYS A 60 -10.38 -1.92 -4.53
C LYS A 60 -10.13 -3.42 -4.32
N ILE A 61 -9.69 -3.80 -3.12
CA ILE A 61 -9.51 -5.21 -2.74
C ILE A 61 -10.88 -5.91 -2.71
N ALA A 62 -11.89 -5.27 -2.11
CA ALA A 62 -13.24 -5.83 -2.01
C ALA A 62 -13.90 -6.06 -3.38
N ASP A 63 -13.68 -5.16 -4.35
CA ASP A 63 -14.25 -5.28 -5.70
C ASP A 63 -13.67 -6.48 -6.49
N LYS A 64 -12.56 -7.12 -6.06
CA LYS A 64 -11.89 -8.27 -6.71
C LYS A 64 -11.59 -8.13 -8.22
N LYS A 65 -11.87 -6.99 -8.85
CA LYS A 65 -11.64 -6.73 -10.27
C LYS A 65 -10.18 -6.36 -10.58
N GLN A 66 -9.46 -5.82 -9.60
CA GLN A 66 -8.10 -5.32 -9.81
C GLN A 66 -7.05 -6.32 -9.33
N LYS A 67 -6.31 -6.91 -10.29
CA LYS A 67 -5.14 -7.74 -10.00
C LYS A 67 -3.95 -6.93 -9.46
N ILE A 68 -3.89 -5.63 -9.79
CA ILE A 68 -2.83 -4.70 -9.36
C ILE A 68 -3.46 -3.40 -8.87
N ILE A 69 -3.08 -2.94 -7.69
CA ILE A 69 -3.45 -1.63 -7.14
C ILE A 69 -2.29 -0.65 -7.37
N ASN A 70 -2.58 0.48 -7.99
CA ASN A 70 -1.62 1.58 -8.14
C ASN A 70 -1.82 2.57 -6.99
N MET A 71 -0.73 2.96 -6.33
CA MET A 71 -0.78 3.99 -5.30
C MET A 71 -1.11 5.36 -5.90
N PRO A 72 -2.14 6.06 -5.38
CA PRO A 72 -2.54 7.36 -5.90
C PRO A 72 -1.49 8.45 -5.65
N GLU A 73 -1.35 9.35 -6.62
CA GLU A 73 -0.58 10.58 -6.50
C GLU A 73 -1.49 11.69 -5.97
N TYR A 74 -1.07 12.41 -4.92
CA TYR A 74 -1.79 13.59 -4.42
C TYR A 74 -0.97 14.84 -4.72
N LYS A 75 -1.55 15.76 -5.51
CA LYS A 75 -0.95 17.05 -5.84
C LYS A 75 -1.02 18.04 -4.71
#